data_AF-A0AA85AWM5-F1
#
_entry.id   AF-A0AA85AWM5-F1
#
_cell.length_a   1.000
_cell.length_b   1.000
_cell.length_c   1.000
_cell.angle_alpha   90.00
_cell.angle_beta   90.00
_cell.angle_gamma   90.00
#
_symmetry.space_group_name_H-M   'P 1'
#
loop_
_entity.id
_entity.type
_entity.pdbx_description
1 polymer ?
#
loop_
_entity_poly.entity_id
_entity_poly.type
_entity_poly.pdbx_seq_one_letter_code
_entity_poly.pdbx_strand_id
1 'polypeptide(L)'
;MCSQEEDEDCSCVFNSIIKKNERLSYCIKCQSQSSVLIRKDDPSLCKSCFIHHCLHKINMIFGKYKLTTTQMNNSSNNNNNNMAIAYSGGQNSSTLLNLIIQIM
;
A
#
# COMPACT_ATOMS: atom_id res chain seq x y z
N MET A 1 -40.35 24.50 39.63
CA MET A 1 -40.72 23.54 38.59
C MET A 1 -40.12 24.04 37.28
N CYS A 2 -39.09 23.39 36.76
CA CYS A 2 -38.60 23.63 35.41
C CYS A 2 -38.81 22.34 34.61
N SER A 3 -39.70 22.41 33.62
CA SER A 3 -40.05 21.31 32.73
C SER A 3 -38.91 21.05 31.73
N GLN A 4 -38.63 19.77 31.52
CA GLN A 4 -37.76 19.22 30.47
C GLN A 4 -38.44 19.32 29.10
N GLU A 5 -37.72 19.73 28.06
CA GLU A 5 -37.82 19.28 26.65
C GLU A 5 -36.46 19.65 25.99
N GLU A 6 -35.74 18.90 25.15
CA GLU A 6 -35.76 17.55 24.59
C GLU A 6 -34.35 17.33 23.99
N ASP A 7 -33.85 16.10 24.03
CA ASP A 7 -32.56 15.68 23.49
C ASP A 7 -32.47 15.87 21.95
N GLU A 8 -31.85 16.95 21.48
CA GLU A 8 -31.42 17.05 20.07
C GLU A 8 -30.18 16.18 19.85
N ASP A 9 -30.43 14.93 19.47
CA ASP A 9 -29.44 14.00 18.94
C ASP A 9 -28.60 14.66 17.82
N CYS A 10 -27.30 14.88 18.08
CA CYS A 10 -26.36 15.41 17.09
C CYS A 10 -26.12 14.39 15.96
N SER A 11 -27.01 14.41 14.97
CA SER A 11 -26.91 13.72 13.67
C SER A 11 -25.59 14.00 12.93
N CYS A 12 -24.87 15.04 13.36
CA CYS A 12 -23.55 15.43 12.93
C CYS A 12 -22.47 14.34 13.14
N VAL A 13 -22.55 13.59 14.26
CA VAL A 13 -21.55 12.57 14.63
C VAL A 13 -21.77 11.28 13.84
N PHE A 14 -23.02 10.86 13.66
CA PHE A 14 -23.34 9.64 12.91
C PHE A 14 -22.98 9.78 11.42
N ASN A 15 -23.27 10.92 10.79
CA ASN A 15 -22.93 11.14 9.39
C ASN A 15 -21.42 11.14 9.10
N SER A 16 -20.59 11.59 10.05
CA SER A 16 -19.13 11.58 9.90
C SER A 16 -18.52 10.19 10.12
N ILE A 17 -19.13 9.37 10.99
CA ILE A 17 -18.76 7.96 11.17
C ILE A 17 -19.16 7.13 9.94
N ILE A 18 -20.36 7.33 9.41
CA ILE A 18 -20.86 6.62 8.22
C ILE A 18 -19.99 6.93 6.99
N LYS A 19 -19.69 8.22 6.73
CA LYS A 19 -18.78 8.62 5.63
C LYS A 19 -17.35 8.11 5.82
N LYS A 20 -16.86 7.96 7.06
CA LYS A 20 -15.57 7.33 7.34
C LYS A 20 -15.60 5.84 7.00
N ASN A 21 -16.66 5.13 7.37
CA ASN A 21 -16.81 3.70 7.04
C ASN A 21 -16.97 3.46 5.53
N GLU A 22 -17.67 4.32 4.78
CA GLU A 22 -17.77 4.24 3.32
C GLU A 22 -16.41 4.49 2.61
N ARG A 23 -15.55 5.34 3.18
CA ARG A 23 -14.18 5.53 2.64
C ARG A 23 -13.27 4.33 2.88
N LEU A 24 -13.61 3.49 3.85
CA LEU A 24 -12.87 2.26 4.16
C LEU A 24 -13.36 1.06 3.36
N SER A 25 -14.56 1.11 2.78
CA SER A 25 -15.13 0.00 1.99
C SER A 25 -14.57 -0.08 0.57
N TYR A 26 -14.11 1.04 0.00
CA TYR A 26 -13.62 1.11 -1.37
C TYR A 26 -12.16 1.54 -1.47
N CYS A 27 -11.44 0.89 -2.39
CA CYS A 27 -10.08 1.27 -2.75
C CYS A 27 -10.04 2.70 -3.29
N ILE A 28 -9.20 3.54 -2.70
CA ILE A 28 -9.12 4.95 -3.12
C ILE A 28 -8.63 5.15 -4.56
N LYS A 29 -7.89 4.19 -5.12
CA LYS A 29 -7.31 4.30 -6.47
C LYS A 29 -8.26 3.84 -7.58
N CYS A 30 -9.04 2.79 -7.33
CA CYS A 30 -9.81 2.14 -8.39
C CYS A 30 -11.26 1.83 -8.00
N GLN A 31 -11.73 2.29 -6.83
CA GLN A 31 -13.10 2.12 -6.34
C GLN A 31 -13.59 0.66 -6.19
N SER A 32 -12.71 -0.33 -6.38
CA SER A 32 -13.01 -1.74 -6.10
C SER A 32 -13.10 -2.02 -4.60
N GLN A 33 -13.62 -3.20 -4.23
CA GLN A 33 -13.72 -3.63 -2.83
C GLN A 33 -12.36 -3.52 -2.12
N SER A 34 -12.37 -2.86 -0.97
CA SER A 34 -11.19 -2.70 -0.14
C SER A 34 -10.75 -4.02 0.49
N SER A 35 -9.44 -4.20 0.66
CA SER A 35 -8.86 -5.42 1.24
C SER A 35 -7.79 -5.14 2.29
N VAL A 36 -7.15 -3.98 2.25
CA VAL A 36 -6.01 -3.64 3.10
C VAL A 36 -6.16 -2.21 3.63
N LEU A 37 -5.99 -2.07 4.94
CA LEU A 37 -5.87 -0.80 5.63
C LEU A 37 -4.52 -0.77 6.36
N ILE A 38 -3.66 0.19 6.01
CA ILE A 38 -2.29 0.26 6.56
C ILE A 38 -2.32 0.90 7.96
N ARG A 39 -3.05 2.01 8.10
CA ARG A 39 -3.34 2.69 9.37
C ARG A 39 -4.80 3.16 9.35
N LYS A 40 -5.37 3.41 10.54
CA LYS A 40 -6.76 3.86 10.70
C LYS A 40 -7.10 5.13 9.90
N ASP A 41 -6.12 6.01 9.72
CA ASP A 41 -6.28 7.28 9.00
C ASP A 41 -5.82 7.20 7.53
N ASP A 42 -5.20 6.09 7.11
CA ASP A 42 -4.78 5.91 5.73
C ASP A 42 -5.98 5.51 4.86
N PRO A 43 -6.02 5.94 3.59
CA PRO A 43 -7.07 5.52 2.68
C PRO A 43 -6.96 4.02 2.41
N SER A 44 -8.12 3.37 2.26
CA SER A 44 -8.17 1.94 2.07
C SER A 44 -7.77 1.54 0.64
N LEU A 45 -7.14 0.37 0.49
CA LEU A 45 -6.62 -0.13 -0.77
C LEU A 45 -7.16 -1.54 -1.04
N CYS A 46 -7.46 -1.84 -2.30
CA CYS A 46 -7.64 -3.22 -2.72
C CYS A 46 -6.29 -3.93 -2.81
N LYS A 47 -6.31 -5.27 -2.84
CA LYS A 47 -5.11 -6.11 -2.91
C LYS A 47 -4.14 -5.69 -4.03
N SER A 48 -4.62 -5.47 -5.25
CA SER A 48 -3.79 -5.12 -6.40
C SER A 48 -3.12 -3.75 -6.22
N CYS A 49 -3.89 -2.72 -5.85
CA CYS A 49 -3.36 -1.38 -5.64
C CYS A 49 -2.35 -1.31 -4.48
N PHE A 50 -2.53 -2.14 -3.45
CA PHE A 50 -1.57 -2.29 -2.37
C PHE A 50 -0.25 -2.92 -2.85
N ILE A 51 -0.31 -4.03 -3.59
CA ILE A 51 0.88 -4.69 -4.15
C ILE A 51 1.65 -3.74 -5.06
N HIS A 52 0.97 -3.01 -5.95
CA HIS A 52 1.59 -1.97 -6.78
C HIS A 52 2.24 -0.86 -5.95
N HIS A 53 1.63 -0.46 -4.83
CA HIS A 53 2.22 0.52 -3.93
C HIS A 53 3.50 -0.01 -3.27
N CYS A 54 3.52 -1.28 -2.86
CA CYS A 54 4.72 -1.94 -2.33
C CYS A 54 5.85 -2.00 -3.38
N LEU A 55 5.54 -2.44 -4.60
CA LEU A 55 6.50 -2.48 -5.72
C LEU A 55 7.10 -1.09 -6.00
N HIS A 56 6.26 -0.06 -6.04
CA HIS A 56 6.70 1.32 -6.25
C HIS A 56 7.65 1.78 -5.13
N LYS A 57 7.34 1.50 -3.86
CA LYS A 57 8.22 1.84 -2.73
C LYS A 57 9.57 1.14 -2.83
N ILE A 58 9.58 -0.15 -3.20
CA ILE A 58 10.83 -0.90 -3.38
C ILE A 58 11.66 -0.29 -4.51
N ASN A 59 11.07 -0.03 -5.67
CA ASN A 59 11.77 0.60 -6.80
C ASN A 59 12.33 1.98 -6.46
N MET A 60 11.57 2.81 -5.72
CA MET A 60 12.08 4.11 -5.26
C MET A 60 13.30 3.96 -4.33
N ILE A 61 13.26 3.00 -3.40
CA ILE A 61 14.39 2.74 -2.49
C ILE A 61 15.58 2.19 -3.27
N PHE A 62 15.36 1.23 -4.17
CA PHE A 62 16.42 0.65 -4.99
C PHE A 62 17.09 1.69 -5.88
N GLY A 63 16.30 2.60 -6.48
CA GLY A 63 16.83 3.74 -7.22
C GLY A 63 17.60 4.72 -6.34
N LYS A 64 17.06 5.07 -5.17
CA LYS A 64 17.72 5.98 -4.20
C LYS A 64 19.08 5.47 -3.75
N TYR A 65 19.19 4.17 -3.48
CA TYR A 65 20.42 3.54 -2.99
C TYR A 65 21.25 2.89 -4.11
N LYS A 66 20.86 3.07 -5.39
CA LYS A 66 21.52 2.48 -6.57
C LYS A 66 21.74 0.96 -6.46
N LEU A 67 20.79 0.25 -5.83
CA LEU A 67 20.86 -1.20 -5.60
C LEU A 67 20.65 -2.01 -6.88
N THR A 68 19.99 -1.42 -7.88
CA THR A 68 19.97 -1.91 -9.26
C THR A 68 20.99 -1.12 -10.05
N THR A 69 22.17 -1.68 -10.27
CA THR A 69 23.19 -1.09 -11.13
C THR A 69 22.72 -1.15 -12.59
N THR A 70 21.85 -0.23 -13.01
CA THR A 70 21.54 0.05 -14.42
C THR A 70 22.35 1.22 -14.97
N GLN A 71 23.37 1.67 -14.23
CA GLN A 71 24.26 2.75 -14.65
C GLN A 71 25.72 2.34 -14.47
N MET A 72 26.17 1.37 -15.27
CA MET A 72 27.51 1.43 -15.85
C MET A 72 27.40 1.04 -17.33
N ASN A 73 27.31 2.12 -18.12
CA ASN A 73 27.77 2.26 -19.50
C ASN A 73 26.87 1.74 -20.62
N ASN A 74 26.61 2.66 -21.54
CA ASN A 74 26.33 2.40 -22.94
C ASN A 74 27.35 1.40 -23.51
N SER A 75 27.10 0.10 -23.39
CA SER A 75 27.72 -0.91 -24.24
C SER A 75 27.02 -2.25 -24.05
N SER A 76 26.34 -2.68 -25.11
CA SER A 76 26.17 -4.08 -25.47
C SER A 76 25.35 -4.99 -24.53
N ASN A 77 24.03 -5.01 -24.78
CA ASN A 77 23.27 -6.23 -25.08
C ASN A 77 23.34 -7.46 -24.13
N ASN A 78 23.51 -7.30 -22.81
CA ASN A 78 23.30 -8.38 -21.82
C ASN A 78 23.17 -7.85 -20.38
N ASN A 79 22.02 -7.24 -20.04
CA ASN A 79 21.73 -6.77 -18.68
C ASN A 79 21.29 -7.92 -17.75
N ASN A 80 22.19 -8.87 -17.47
CA ASN A 80 21.97 -9.88 -16.43
C ASN A 80 22.48 -9.36 -15.08
N ASN A 81 21.71 -8.48 -14.45
CA ASN A 81 21.97 -8.07 -13.06
C ASN A 81 21.53 -9.19 -12.11
N ASN A 82 22.36 -10.22 -11.98
CA ASN A 82 22.12 -11.34 -11.08
C ASN A 82 22.18 -10.85 -9.62
N MET A 83 21.07 -10.97 -8.89
CA MET A 83 20.96 -10.60 -7.48
C MET A 83 20.87 -11.87 -6.62
N ALA A 84 21.77 -12.01 -5.64
CA ALA A 84 21.67 -13.05 -4.63
C ALA A 84 20.77 -12.57 -3.48
N ILE A 85 19.81 -13.42 -3.07
CA ILE A 85 18.87 -13.12 -1.99
C ILE A 85 19.02 -14.20 -0.91
N ALA A 86 19.23 -13.77 0.34
CA ALA A 86 19.19 -14.69 1.47
C ALA A 86 17.75 -15.17 1.70
N TYR A 87 17.51 -16.47 1.50
CA TYR A 87 16.19 -17.07 1.61
C TYR A 87 16.11 -18.04 2.79
N SER A 88 15.32 -17.66 3.80
CA SER A 88 15.13 -18.45 5.03
C SER A 88 13.85 -19.29 5.05
N GLY A 89 12.98 -19.17 4.03
CA GLY A 89 11.65 -19.77 4.03
C GLY A 89 10.58 -19.00 4.84
N GLY A 90 10.98 -17.97 5.59
CA GLY A 90 10.06 -17.11 6.34
C GLY A 90 9.21 -16.20 5.45
N GLN A 91 8.20 -15.56 6.06
CA GLN A 91 7.28 -14.66 5.34
C GLN A 91 8.03 -13.49 4.68
N ASN A 92 9.01 -12.89 5.36
CA ASN A 92 9.74 -11.73 4.85
C ASN A 92 10.61 -12.09 3.65
N SER A 93 11.42 -13.15 3.76
CA SER A 93 12.32 -13.58 2.68
C SER A 93 11.54 -14.10 1.47
N SER A 94 10.40 -14.78 1.69
CA SER A 94 9.49 -15.20 0.61
C SER A 94 8.79 -14.04 -0.07
N THR A 95 8.31 -13.06 0.69
CA THR A 95 7.67 -11.87 0.14
C THR A 95 8.69 -11.03 -0.65
N LEU A 96 9.90 -10.86 -0.12
CA LEU A 96 10.97 -10.13 -0.80
C LEU A 96 11.36 -10.80 -2.13
N LEU A 97 11.57 -12.12 -2.13
CA LEU A 97 11.87 -12.88 -3.34
C LEU A 97 10.77 -12.71 -4.39
N ASN A 98 9.50 -12.87 -3.98
CA ASN A 98 8.36 -12.71 -4.90
C ASN A 98 8.25 -11.27 -5.46
N LEU A 99 8.54 -10.26 -4.65
CA LEU A 99 8.51 -8.85 -5.10
C LEU A 99 9.68 -8.55 -6.04
N ILE A 100 10.88 -9.07 -5.78
CA ILE A 100 12.05 -8.87 -6.66
C ILE A 100 11.83 -9.55 -8.03
N ILE A 101 11.27 -10.76 -8.05
CA ILE A 101 10.92 -11.48 -9.29
C ILE A 101 9.90 -10.68 -10.13
N GLN A 102 9.02 -9.88 -9.51
CA GLN A 102 8.07 -9.03 -10.24
C GLN A 102 8.68 -7.71 -10.75
N ILE A 103 9.83 -7.31 -10.22
CA ILE A 103 10.52 -6.06 -10.58
C ILE A 103 11.50 -6.28 -11.73
N MET A 104 12.19 -7.44 -11.73
CA MET A 104 13.17 -7.84 -12.75
C MET A 104 12.48 -8.45 -13.97
#